data_AF-A0A1Y6G8A5-F1
#
_entry.id   AF-A0A1Y6G8A5-F1
#
_cell.length_a   1.000
_cell.length_b   1.000
_cell.length_c   1.000
_cell.angle_alpha   90.00
_cell.angle_beta   90.00
_cell.angle_gamma   90.00
#
_symmetry.space_group_name_H-M   'P 1'
#
loop_
_entity.id
_entity.type
_entity.pdbx_description
1 polymer ?
#
loop_
_entity_poly.entity_id
_entity_poly.type
_entity_poly.pdbx_seq_one_letter_code
_entity_poly.pdbx_strand_id
1 'polypeptide(L)'
;MDIAKAKGIIDLSKELKELQQVYLSKQKSVKEHRTKIMLDSAIEAFNVYLEDQGFTVTADEGLTRLKANLDGELPIILDRKPFIFSVNMPNDERYTVEIESDLKLQYNEHSGKGQDLEISHLKRDKENVKELISLIEGQSFYYLLHMETRSFYRSLSNCQKFTNFQEALKVMFS
;
A
#
# COMPACT_ATOMS: atom_id res chain seq x y z
N MET A 1 39.65 18.29 -13.29
CA MET A 1 38.19 18.51 -13.30
C MET A 1 37.85 19.23 -14.59
N ASP A 2 37.02 18.63 -15.43
CA ASP A 2 36.57 19.18 -16.71
C ASP A 2 35.27 19.97 -16.48
N ILE A 3 35.25 21.24 -16.88
CA ILE A 3 34.14 22.18 -16.66
C ILE A 3 32.92 21.79 -17.51
N ALA A 4 33.13 21.33 -18.73
CA ALA A 4 32.03 20.88 -19.59
C ALA A 4 31.36 19.63 -19.01
N LYS A 5 32.16 18.69 -18.50
CA LYS A 5 31.65 17.50 -17.79
C LYS A 5 30.94 17.86 -16.49
N ALA A 6 31.48 18.82 -15.73
CA ALA A 6 30.83 19.30 -14.50
C ALA A 6 29.44 19.90 -14.77
N LYS A 7 29.31 20.72 -15.83
CA LYS A 7 28.02 21.24 -16.28
C LYS A 7 27.07 20.12 -16.70
N GLY A 8 27.56 19.15 -17.47
CA GLY A 8 26.76 17.99 -17.89
C GLY A 8 26.25 17.14 -16.73
N ILE A 9 27.04 16.97 -15.67
CA ILE A 9 26.61 16.30 -14.43
C ILE A 9 25.47 17.08 -13.76
N ILE A 10 25.59 18.41 -13.64
CA ILE A 10 24.55 19.25 -13.03
C ILE A 10 23.24 19.15 -13.81
N ASP A 11 23.32 19.24 -15.14
CA ASP A 11 22.14 19.16 -16.01
C ASP A 11 21.46 17.78 -15.90
N LEU A 12 22.23 16.68 -15.94
CA LEU A 12 21.71 15.32 -15.77
C LEU A 12 21.09 15.09 -14.38
N SER A 13 21.71 15.59 -13.32
CA SER A 13 21.19 15.47 -11.95
C SER A 13 19.87 16.24 -11.78
N LYS A 14 19.74 17.40 -12.43
CA LYS A 14 18.49 18.17 -12.43
C LYS A 14 17.38 17.42 -13.15
N GLU A 15 17.65 16.90 -14.34
CA GLU A 15 16.68 16.10 -15.10
C GLU A 15 16.26 14.83 -14.34
N LEU A 16 17.22 14.14 -13.70
CA LEU A 16 16.93 12.96 -12.89
C LEU A 16 16.01 13.29 -11.72
N LYS A 17 16.25 14.42 -11.03
CA LYS A 17 15.40 14.88 -9.92
C LYS A 17 13.98 15.21 -10.39
N GLU A 18 13.83 15.86 -11.54
CA GLU A 18 12.53 16.16 -12.14
C GLU A 18 11.78 14.86 -12.48
N LEU A 19 12.46 13.87 -13.08
CA LEU A 19 11.88 12.56 -13.37
C LEU A 19 11.48 11.79 -12.10
N GLN A 20 12.29 11.83 -11.05
CA GLN A 20 11.95 11.23 -9.76
C GLN A 20 10.69 11.87 -9.15
N GLN A 21 10.53 13.19 -9.26
CA GLN A 21 9.31 13.87 -8.81
C GLN A 21 8.08 13.44 -9.61
N VAL A 22 8.20 13.32 -10.94
CA VAL A 22 7.13 12.81 -11.81
C VAL A 22 6.75 11.37 -11.41
N TYR A 23 7.75 10.51 -11.21
CA TYR A 23 7.55 9.14 -10.75
C TYR A 23 6.78 9.10 -9.41
N LEU A 24 7.24 9.84 -8.39
CA LEU A 24 6.61 9.86 -7.07
C LEU A 24 5.18 10.38 -7.12
N SER A 25 4.93 11.42 -7.91
CA SER A 25 3.58 11.99 -8.09
C SER A 25 2.63 10.98 -8.75
N LYS A 26 3.07 10.32 -9.83
CA LYS A 26 2.28 9.28 -10.50
C LYS A 26 2.06 8.06 -9.61
N GLN A 27 3.09 7.59 -8.93
CA GLN A 27 3.00 6.44 -8.02
C GLN A 27 1.99 6.72 -6.90
N LYS A 28 2.03 7.91 -6.30
CA LYS A 28 1.08 8.34 -5.28
C LYS A 28 -0.35 8.33 -5.83
N SER A 29 -0.58 8.94 -6.98
CA SER A 29 -1.92 9.02 -7.60
C SER A 29 -2.48 7.63 -7.93
N VAL A 30 -1.66 6.74 -8.51
CA VAL A 30 -2.09 5.38 -8.84
C VAL A 30 -2.33 4.55 -7.58
N LYS A 31 -1.48 4.65 -6.56
CA LYS A 31 -1.69 3.98 -5.27
C LYS A 31 -2.98 4.47 -4.62
N GLU A 32 -3.21 5.78 -4.52
CA GLU A 32 -4.46 6.36 -3.99
C GLU A 32 -5.71 5.82 -4.70
N HIS A 33 -5.70 5.82 -6.03
CA HIS A 33 -6.83 5.36 -6.83
C HIS A 33 -7.07 3.85 -6.65
N ARG A 34 -6.02 3.03 -6.74
CA ARG A 34 -6.10 1.56 -6.62
C ARG A 34 -6.46 1.12 -5.21
N THR A 35 -5.86 1.74 -4.19
CA THR A 35 -6.18 1.46 -2.79
C THR A 35 -7.65 1.72 -2.51
N LYS A 36 -8.21 2.84 -3.00
CA LYS A 36 -9.64 3.11 -2.84
C LYS A 36 -10.50 1.99 -3.43
N ILE A 37 -10.29 1.64 -4.69
CA ILE A 37 -11.07 0.59 -5.38
C ILE A 37 -10.96 -0.76 -4.66
N MET A 38 -9.74 -1.17 -4.28
CA MET A 38 -9.51 -2.47 -3.67
C MET A 38 -10.10 -2.56 -2.25
N LEU A 39 -10.02 -1.49 -1.45
CA LEU A 39 -10.63 -1.46 -0.13
C LEU A 39 -12.16 -1.40 -0.19
N ASP A 40 -12.71 -0.64 -1.13
CA ASP A 40 -14.17 -0.55 -1.32
C ASP A 40 -14.72 -1.93 -1.73
N SER A 41 -14.05 -2.63 -2.64
CA SER A 41 -14.39 -4.02 -3.01
C SER A 41 -14.20 -5.02 -1.86
N ALA A 42 -13.16 -4.84 -1.03
CA ALA A 42 -12.94 -5.68 0.14
C ALA A 42 -14.05 -5.49 1.20
N ILE A 43 -14.51 -4.26 1.43
CA ILE A 43 -15.63 -3.98 2.33
C ILE A 43 -16.92 -4.63 1.81
N GLU A 44 -17.19 -4.54 0.51
CA GLU A 44 -18.35 -5.21 -0.09
C GLU A 44 -18.29 -6.73 0.13
N ALA A 45 -17.15 -7.36 -0.14
CA ALA A 45 -16.94 -8.78 0.10
C ALA A 45 -17.06 -9.15 1.60
N PHE A 46 -16.59 -8.29 2.50
CA PHE A 46 -16.72 -8.47 3.95
C PHE A 46 -18.19 -8.43 4.39
N ASN A 47 -18.97 -7.47 3.88
CA ASN A 47 -20.39 -7.34 4.21
C ASN A 47 -21.19 -8.55 3.71
N VAL A 48 -20.98 -8.96 2.46
CA VAL A 48 -21.62 -10.16 1.90
C VAL A 48 -21.31 -11.39 2.74
N TYR A 49 -20.04 -11.56 3.12
CA TYR A 49 -19.65 -12.68 3.99
C TYR A 49 -20.38 -12.66 5.34
N LEU A 50 -20.48 -11.50 5.99
CA LEU A 50 -21.16 -11.36 7.27
C LEU A 50 -22.68 -11.63 7.17
N GLU A 51 -23.33 -11.10 6.13
CA GLU A 51 -24.74 -11.34 5.86
C GLU A 51 -25.01 -12.84 5.60
N ASP A 52 -24.12 -13.51 4.86
CA ASP A 52 -24.17 -14.97 4.64
C ASP A 52 -23.99 -15.77 5.95
N GLN A 53 -23.27 -15.22 6.93
CA GLN A 53 -23.14 -15.80 8.28
C GLN A 53 -24.31 -15.42 9.21
N GLY A 54 -25.31 -14.67 8.73
CA GLY A 54 -26.50 -14.29 9.50
C GLY A 54 -26.35 -13.02 10.33
N PHE A 55 -25.26 -12.26 10.17
CA PHE A 55 -25.10 -10.97 10.83
C PHE A 55 -25.98 -9.91 10.14
N THR A 56 -26.53 -9.00 10.94
CA THR A 56 -27.14 -7.77 10.42
C THR A 56 -26.11 -6.65 10.40
N VAL A 57 -25.75 -6.18 9.20
CA VAL A 57 -24.78 -5.10 9.00
C VAL A 57 -25.50 -3.75 9.00
N THR A 58 -25.00 -2.82 9.82
CA THR A 58 -25.48 -1.44 9.89
C THR A 58 -24.30 -0.50 9.65
N ALA A 59 -24.53 0.60 8.93
CA ALA A 59 -23.54 1.63 8.67
C ALA A 59 -23.93 2.92 9.38
N ASP A 60 -23.00 3.55 10.08
CA ASP A 60 -23.20 4.92 10.55
C ASP A 60 -23.23 5.87 9.33
N GLU A 61 -24.06 6.93 9.39
CA GLU A 61 -24.17 7.92 8.31
C GLU A 61 -22.78 8.48 7.96
N GLY A 62 -22.26 8.14 6.78
CA GLY A 62 -20.93 8.56 6.30
C GLY A 62 -19.94 7.45 5.95
N LEU A 63 -20.34 6.17 5.97
CA LEU A 63 -19.55 4.99 5.51
C LEU A 63 -18.22 4.74 6.24
N THR A 64 -17.88 5.51 7.28
CA THR A 64 -16.59 5.38 7.98
C THR A 64 -16.57 4.24 8.98
N ARG A 65 -17.74 3.81 9.48
CA ARG A 65 -17.88 2.72 10.44
C ARG A 65 -19.03 1.79 10.06
N LEU A 66 -18.74 0.50 10.02
CA LEU A 66 -19.72 -0.56 9.89
C LEU A 66 -19.77 -1.36 11.20
N LYS A 67 -20.98 -1.71 11.61
CA LYS A 67 -21.25 -2.51 12.78
C LYS A 67 -22.11 -3.70 12.38
N ALA A 68 -21.60 -4.90 12.60
CA ALA A 68 -22.31 -6.14 12.36
C ALA A 68 -22.69 -6.77 13.70
N ASN A 69 -23.98 -7.09 13.87
CA ASN A 69 -24.52 -7.67 15.10
C ASN A 69 -25.12 -9.04 14.80
N LEU A 70 -24.93 -9.98 15.73
CA LEU A 70 -25.61 -11.27 15.81
C LEU A 70 -26.29 -11.36 17.18
N ASP A 71 -27.49 -11.95 17.25
CA ASP A 71 -28.39 -11.83 18.41
C ASP A 71 -27.70 -12.15 19.76
N GLY A 72 -27.54 -11.13 20.61
CA GLY A 72 -26.95 -11.25 21.94
C GLY A 72 -25.42 -11.28 21.99
N GLU A 73 -24.73 -11.24 20.85
CA GLU A 73 -23.27 -11.22 20.76
C GLU A 73 -22.69 -9.81 20.76
N LEU A 74 -21.41 -9.69 21.12
CA LEU A 74 -20.66 -8.46 20.91
C LEU A 74 -20.51 -8.21 19.39
N PRO A 75 -20.57 -6.94 18.95
CA PRO A 75 -20.55 -6.63 17.53
C PRO A 75 -19.15 -6.73 16.93
N ILE A 76 -19.09 -7.08 15.64
CA ILE A 76 -17.90 -6.85 14.82
C ILE A 76 -17.93 -5.39 14.33
N ILE A 77 -16.83 -4.66 14.51
CA ILE A 77 -16.74 -3.24 14.15
C ILE A 77 -15.65 -3.06 13.10
N LEU A 78 -16.04 -2.62 11.91
CA LEU A 78 -15.12 -2.23 10.85
C LEU A 78 -15.00 -0.71 10.79
N ASP A 79 -13.78 -0.20 10.88
CA ASP A 79 -13.44 1.22 10.78
C ASP A 79 -12.64 1.48 9.49
N ARG A 80 -13.18 2.27 8.56
CA ARG A 80 -12.57 2.62 7.28
C ARG A 80 -11.86 3.98 7.35
N LYS A 81 -10.58 3.99 6.99
CA LYS A 81 -9.74 5.18 6.78
C LYS A 81 -9.22 5.22 5.35
N PRO A 82 -8.79 6.36 4.77
CA PRO A 82 -8.47 6.47 3.34
C PRO A 82 -7.61 5.35 2.72
N PHE A 83 -6.64 4.83 3.46
CA PHE A 83 -5.66 3.85 2.97
C PHE A 83 -5.73 2.46 3.61
N ILE A 84 -6.58 2.30 4.63
CA ILE A 84 -6.68 1.06 5.41
C ILE A 84 -8.12 0.87 5.89
N PHE A 85 -8.49 -0.35 6.28
CA PHE A 85 -9.55 -0.51 7.26
C PHE A 85 -9.11 -1.45 8.37
N SER A 86 -9.68 -1.25 9.55
CA SER A 86 -9.49 -2.15 10.68
C SER A 86 -10.79 -2.86 11.01
N VAL A 87 -10.70 -4.11 11.45
CA VAL A 87 -11.82 -4.92 11.95
C VAL A 87 -11.52 -5.28 13.39
N ASN A 88 -12.41 -4.91 14.30
CA ASN A 88 -12.37 -5.32 15.70
C ASN A 88 -13.36 -6.46 15.88
N MET A 89 -12.85 -7.58 16.37
CA MET A 89 -13.61 -8.80 16.56
C MET A 89 -14.10 -8.93 18.01
N PRO A 90 -15.20 -9.67 18.26
CA PRO A 90 -15.73 -9.95 19.60
C PRO A 90 -14.74 -10.64 20.56
N ASN A 91 -13.76 -11.36 20.02
CA ASN A 91 -12.75 -12.13 20.76
C ASN A 91 -11.50 -11.31 21.12
N ASP A 92 -11.60 -9.97 21.13
CA ASP A 92 -10.49 -9.02 21.34
C ASP A 92 -9.39 -9.03 20.26
N GLU A 93 -9.57 -9.75 19.16
CA GLU A 93 -8.67 -9.67 18.01
C GLU A 93 -8.94 -8.42 17.19
N ARG A 94 -7.85 -7.87 16.65
CA ARG A 94 -7.92 -6.73 15.74
C ARG A 94 -7.15 -7.03 14.48
N TYR A 95 -7.81 -6.87 13.35
CA TYR A 95 -7.23 -7.00 12.04
C TYR A 95 -7.11 -5.64 11.38
N THR A 96 -6.01 -5.40 10.68
CA THR A 96 -5.83 -4.22 9.82
C THR A 96 -5.49 -4.68 8.42
N VAL A 97 -6.22 -4.15 7.44
CA VAL A 97 -6.04 -4.44 6.01
C VAL A 97 -5.48 -3.21 5.32
N GLU A 98 -4.35 -3.39 4.67
CA GLU A 98 -3.66 -2.36 3.88
C GLU A 98 -3.49 -2.83 2.43
N ILE A 99 -3.27 -1.88 1.51
CA ILE A 99 -3.00 -2.18 0.09
C ILE A 99 -1.58 -1.76 -0.24
N GLU A 100 -0.79 -2.71 -0.75
CA GLU A 100 0.61 -2.49 -1.12
C GLU A 100 0.90 -2.97 -2.55
N SER A 101 2.03 -2.49 -3.09
CA SER A 101 2.56 -2.85 -4.40
C SER A 101 4.04 -3.24 -4.29
N ASP A 102 4.47 -4.20 -5.09
CA ASP A 102 5.87 -4.64 -5.11
C ASP A 102 6.80 -3.61 -5.81
N LEU A 103 6.24 -2.68 -6.60
CA LEU A 103 7.00 -1.65 -7.31
C LEU A 103 7.52 -0.56 -6.36
N LYS A 104 8.85 -0.47 -6.21
CA LYS A 104 9.53 0.53 -5.38
C LYS A 104 10.71 1.14 -6.12
N LEU A 105 10.92 2.45 -5.95
CA LEU A 105 12.14 3.11 -6.40
C LEU A 105 13.29 2.63 -5.50
N GLN A 106 14.27 1.93 -6.06
CA GLN A 106 15.52 1.64 -5.35
C GLN A 106 16.43 2.85 -5.47
N TYR A 107 16.75 3.49 -4.34
CA TYR A 107 17.72 4.58 -4.32
C TYR A 107 19.11 3.97 -4.21
N ASN A 108 19.83 3.94 -5.33
CA ASN A 108 21.23 3.52 -5.33
C ASN A 108 22.09 4.75 -5.08
N GLU A 109 22.57 4.92 -3.85
CA GLU A 109 23.66 5.87 -3.60
C GLU A 109 24.92 5.37 -4.28
N HIS A 110 25.36 6.07 -5.30
CA HIS A 110 26.63 5.81 -5.97
C HIS A 110 27.66 6.86 -5.55
N SER A 111 28.75 6.42 -4.92
CA SER A 111 29.93 7.27 -4.72
C SER A 111 30.85 7.15 -5.94
N GLY A 112 30.62 7.98 -6.96
CA GLY A 112 31.47 8.01 -8.15
C GLY A 112 32.85 8.61 -7.85
N LYS A 113 33.94 7.84 -8.04
CA LYS A 113 35.33 8.36 -7.92
C LYS A 113 35.81 9.14 -9.17
N GLY A 114 34.93 9.50 -10.11
CA GLY A 114 35.28 10.28 -11.32
C GLY A 114 34.10 10.76 -12.16
N GLN A 115 34.29 11.87 -12.91
CA GLN A 115 33.21 12.56 -13.66
C GLN A 115 32.57 11.71 -14.76
N ASP A 116 33.33 10.88 -15.48
CA ASP A 116 32.78 10.03 -16.56
C ASP A 116 31.92 8.89 -16.01
N LEU A 117 32.32 8.34 -14.86
CA LEU A 117 31.55 7.31 -14.16
C LEU A 117 30.24 7.89 -13.64
N GLU A 118 30.29 9.09 -13.06
CA GLU A 118 29.12 9.83 -12.58
C GLU A 118 28.11 10.08 -13.69
N ILE A 119 28.57 10.60 -14.84
CA ILE A 119 27.71 10.82 -16.02
C ILE A 119 27.06 9.51 -16.48
N SER A 120 27.82 8.41 -16.48
CA SER A 120 27.32 7.10 -16.89
C SER A 120 26.26 6.55 -15.93
N HIS A 121 26.43 6.76 -14.62
CA HIS A 121 25.46 6.37 -13.60
C HIS A 121 24.17 7.19 -13.73
N LEU A 122 24.28 8.52 -13.81
CA LEU A 122 23.12 9.41 -13.95
C LEU A 122 22.29 9.09 -15.19
N LYS A 123 22.94 8.76 -16.32
CA LYS A 123 22.24 8.32 -17.53
C LYS A 123 21.49 7.00 -17.31
N ARG A 124 22.10 6.04 -16.64
CA ARG A 124 21.46 4.75 -16.30
C ARG A 124 20.26 4.97 -15.39
N ASP A 125 20.43 5.74 -14.32
CA ASP A 125 19.37 6.03 -13.35
C ASP A 125 18.20 6.76 -14.02
N LYS A 126 18.50 7.66 -14.95
CA LYS A 126 17.48 8.35 -15.75
C LYS A 126 16.65 7.38 -16.59
N GLU A 127 17.29 6.43 -17.29
CA GLU A 127 16.55 5.42 -18.05
C GLU A 127 15.76 4.47 -17.14
N ASN A 128 16.33 4.07 -16.00
CA ASN A 128 15.61 3.27 -15.00
C ASN A 128 14.35 3.99 -14.49
N VAL A 129 14.43 5.28 -14.17
CA VAL A 129 13.26 6.06 -13.71
C VAL A 129 12.21 6.19 -14.80
N LYS A 130 12.61 6.37 -16.08
CA LYS A 130 11.66 6.40 -17.20
C LYS A 130 10.93 5.07 -17.38
N GLU A 131 11.66 3.95 -17.30
CA GLU A 131 11.08 2.62 -17.36
C GLU A 131 10.08 2.43 -16.22
N LEU A 132 10.47 2.78 -14.98
CA LEU A 132 9.57 2.74 -13.83
C LEU A 132 8.30 3.58 -14.07
N ILE A 133 8.42 4.81 -14.57
CA ILE A 133 7.27 5.66 -14.93
C ILE A 133 6.33 4.96 -15.92
N SER A 134 6.87 4.24 -16.90
CA SER A 134 6.07 3.51 -17.90
C SER A 134 5.34 2.29 -17.31
N LEU A 135 5.86 1.72 -16.23
CA LEU A 135 5.33 0.51 -15.59
C LEU A 135 4.33 0.80 -14.45
N ILE A 136 4.27 2.03 -13.92
CA ILE A 136 3.44 2.39 -12.75
C ILE A 136 1.98 1.93 -12.91
N GLU A 137 1.38 2.11 -14.09
CA GLU A 137 -0.05 1.81 -14.29
C GLU A 137 -0.35 0.31 -14.33
N GLY A 138 0.63 -0.50 -14.75
CA GLY A 138 0.54 -1.96 -14.83
C GLY A 138 0.96 -2.69 -13.56
N GLN A 139 1.32 -1.97 -12.49
CA GLN A 139 1.79 -2.58 -11.25
C GLN A 139 0.67 -3.41 -10.58
N SER A 140 1.04 -4.59 -10.09
CA SER A 140 0.15 -5.42 -9.29
C SER A 140 0.06 -4.91 -7.84
N PHE A 141 -1.14 -4.96 -7.29
CA PHE A 141 -1.42 -4.63 -5.89
C PHE A 141 -1.92 -5.88 -5.16
N TYR A 142 -1.75 -5.87 -3.84
CA TYR A 142 -2.17 -6.95 -2.96
C TYR A 142 -2.68 -6.42 -1.63
N TYR A 143 -3.49 -7.23 -0.96
CA TYR A 143 -3.94 -7.01 0.40
C TYR A 143 -2.85 -7.46 1.38
N LEU A 144 -2.61 -6.66 2.40
CA LEU A 144 -1.74 -6.98 3.51
C LEU A 144 -2.60 -7.03 4.78
N LEU A 145 -2.73 -8.21 5.37
CA LEU A 145 -3.49 -8.44 6.59
C LEU A 145 -2.55 -8.49 7.78
N HIS A 146 -2.75 -7.58 8.72
CA HIS A 146 -2.06 -7.53 10.00
C HIS A 146 -3.01 -7.99 11.11
N MET A 147 -2.57 -8.97 11.90
CA MET A 147 -3.27 -9.36 13.13
C MET A 147 -2.55 -8.72 14.33
N GLU A 148 -3.25 -7.89 15.07
CA GLU A 148 -2.78 -7.26 16.29
C GLU A 148 -3.29 -8.05 17.50
N THR A 149 -2.49 -8.98 18.03
CA THR A 149 -2.78 -9.57 19.36
C THR A 149 -2.27 -8.62 20.43
N ARG A 150 -3.13 -8.17 21.34
CA ARG A 150 -2.72 -7.39 22.53
C ARG A 150 -1.87 -8.27 23.45
N SER A 151 -0.55 -8.29 23.24
CA SER A 151 0.42 -8.72 24.25
C SER A 151 1.10 -7.49 24.83
N PHE A 152 1.16 -7.41 26.16
CA PHE A 152 1.63 -6.26 26.95
C PHE A 152 3.08 -5.79 26.65
N TYR A 153 3.85 -6.47 25.79
CA TYR A 153 5.28 -6.19 25.60
C TYR A 153 5.81 -6.06 24.17
N ARG A 154 5.01 -6.25 23.12
CA ARG A 154 5.32 -5.93 21.71
C ARG A 154 4.14 -6.40 20.86
N SER A 155 3.69 -5.59 19.90
CA SER A 155 2.76 -6.05 18.87
C SER A 155 3.49 -7.08 18.00
N LEU A 156 3.24 -8.36 18.21
CA LEU A 156 3.57 -9.38 17.24
C LEU A 156 2.56 -9.24 16.10
N SER A 157 2.82 -8.34 15.14
CA SER A 157 1.98 -8.24 13.95
C SER A 157 2.32 -9.41 13.03
N ASN A 158 1.57 -10.51 13.11
CA ASN A 158 1.61 -11.48 12.04
C ASN A 158 1.05 -10.80 10.79
N CYS A 159 1.84 -10.79 9.73
CA CYS A 159 1.54 -10.12 8.48
C CYS A 159 1.41 -11.16 7.37
N GLN A 160 0.29 -11.17 6.67
CA GLN A 160 0.02 -12.11 5.58
C GLN A 160 -0.40 -11.35 4.32
N LYS A 161 0.15 -11.76 3.17
CA LYS A 161 -0.11 -11.15 1.85
C LYS A 161 -1.17 -11.98 1.11
N PHE A 162 -2.17 -11.32 0.55
CA PHE A 162 -3.23 -11.94 -0.23
C PHE A 162 -3.48 -11.18 -1.52
N THR A 163 -3.68 -11.91 -2.62
CA THR A 163 -4.16 -11.32 -3.89
C THR A 163 -5.69 -11.37 -3.98
N ASN A 164 -6.34 -12.23 -3.21
CA ASN A 164 -7.78 -12.37 -3.12
C ASN A 164 -8.26 -12.10 -1.69
N PHE A 165 -9.17 -11.14 -1.52
CA PHE A 165 -9.66 -10.76 -0.21
C PHE A 165 -10.49 -11.86 0.48
N GLN A 166 -11.13 -12.77 -0.27
CA GLN A 166 -11.86 -13.90 0.33
C GLN A 166 -10.94 -14.85 1.10
N GLU A 167 -9.67 -14.96 0.72
CA GLU A 167 -8.68 -15.74 1.47
C GLU A 167 -8.30 -15.06 2.78
N ALA A 168 -8.20 -13.73 2.77
CA ALA A 168 -7.98 -12.94 3.97
C ALA A 168 -9.15 -13.08 4.96
N LEU A 169 -10.40 -13.09 4.48
CA LEU A 169 -11.58 -13.33 5.31
C LEU A 169 -11.50 -14.69 6.02
N LYS A 170 -11.13 -15.76 5.33
CA LYS A 170 -10.98 -17.09 5.94
C LYS A 170 -10.00 -17.08 7.11
N VAL A 171 -8.93 -16.27 7.03
CA VAL A 171 -7.95 -16.13 8.11
C VAL A 171 -8.47 -15.25 9.25
N MET A 172 -9.32 -14.26 8.99
CA MET A 172 -9.93 -13.45 10.04
C MET A 172 -10.97 -14.22 10.86
N PHE A 173 -11.63 -15.23 10.29
CA PHE A 173 -12.75 -15.95 10.91
C PHE A 173 -12.45 -17.44 11.22
N SER A 174 -11.18 -17.87 11.13
CA SER A 174 -10.73 -19.25 11.46
C SER A 174 -10.31 -19.39 12.92
#